data_AF-A0AAW2PA54-F1
#
_entry.id   AF-A0AAW2PA54-F1
#
_cell.length_a   1.000
_cell.length_b   1.000
_cell.length_c   1.000
_cell.angle_alpha   90.00
_cell.angle_beta   90.00
_cell.angle_gamma   90.00
#
_symmetry.space_group_name_H-M   'P 1'
#
loop_
_entity.id
_entity.type
_entity.pdbx_description
1 polymer ?
#
loop_
_entity_poly.entity_id
_entity_poly.type
_entity_poly.pdbx_seq_one_letter_code
_entity_poly.pdbx_strand_id
1 'polypeptide(L)' 'MGRHPGDLISSISSSESISHSTLLKDMMDTRLPPARKQVEEELVVLMAKLAFDCVQANPQLRPTMQQVAYQLSNQMAA' A
#
# COMPACT_ATOMS: atom_id res chain seq x y z
N MET A 1 -7.70 -23.22 -1.31
CA MET A 1 -7.16 -22.70 -2.58
C MET A 1 -6.41 -21.42 -2.27
N GLY A 2 -5.07 -21.40 -2.37
CA GLY A 2 -4.28 -20.18 -2.14
C GLY A 2 -4.29 -19.29 -3.38
N ARG A 3 -4.21 -17.97 -3.21
CA ARG A 3 -4.00 -17.04 -4.32
C ARG A 3 -2.50 -16.80 -4.48
N HIS A 4 -2.00 -16.80 -5.71
CA HIS A 4 -0.60 -16.49 -5.96
C HIS A 4 -0.36 -15.00 -5.68
N PRO A 5 0.72 -14.61 -4.97
CA PRO A 5 0.99 -13.21 -4.66
C PRO A 5 1.04 -12.29 -5.89
N GLY A 6 1.53 -12.81 -7.02
CA GLY A 6 1.55 -12.08 -8.30
C GLY A 6 0.16 -11.78 -8.89
N ASP A 7 -0.85 -12.63 -8.64
CA ASP A 7 -2.22 -12.39 -9.13
C ASP A 7 -2.88 -11.25 -8.34
N LEU A 8 -2.54 -11.15 -7.04
CA LEU A 8 -2.99 -10.06 -6.17
C LEU A 8 -2.40 -8.73 -6.62
N ILE A 9 -1.08 -8.69 -6.89
CA ILE A 9 -0.40 -7.48 -7.37
C ILE A 9 -1.01 -7.02 -8.70
N SER A 10 -1.23 -7.96 -9.63
CA SER A 10 -1.84 -7.66 -10.94
C SER A 10 -3.26 -7.10 -10.81
N SER A 11 -4.06 -7.64 -9.89
CA SER A 11 -5.44 -7.18 -9.64
C SER A 11 -5.48 -5.75 -9.09
N ILE A 12 -4.53 -5.39 -8.22
CA ILE A 12 -4.44 -4.04 -7.65
C ILE A 12 -3.96 -3.04 -8.71
N SER A 13 -3.01 -3.43 -9.58
CA SER A 13 -2.52 -2.56 -10.67
C SER A 13 -3.59 -2.27 -11.72
N SER A 14 -4.53 -3.20 -11.92
CA SER A 14 -5.61 -3.06 -12.91
C SER A 14 -6.84 -2.32 -12.39
N SER A 15 -6.95 -2.09 -11.07
CA SER A 15 -8.14 -1.50 -10.46
C SER A 15 -7.95 0.01 -10.26
N GLU A 16 -8.32 0.80 -11.27
CA GLU A 16 -8.42 2.26 -11.13
C GLU A 16 -9.70 2.70 -10.37
N SER A 17 -10.69 1.80 -10.17
CA SER A 17 -12.03 2.14 -9.65
C SER A 17 -12.48 1.42 -8.37
N ILE A 18 -11.84 0.32 -7.95
CA ILE A 18 -12.12 -0.30 -6.66
C ILE A 18 -11.36 0.51 -5.61
N SER A 19 -12.06 1.02 -4.60
CA SER A 19 -11.45 1.81 -3.53
C SER A 19 -10.27 1.04 -2.94
N HIS A 20 -9.05 1.52 -3.15
CA HIS A 20 -7.83 0.89 -2.65
C HIS A 20 -7.91 0.58 -1.14
N SER A 21 -8.73 1.34 -0.39
CA SER A 21 -9.04 1.08 1.01
C SER A 21 -9.71 -0.29 1.28
N THR A 22 -10.59 -0.77 0.39
CA THR A 22 -11.27 -2.07 0.58
C THR A 22 -10.32 -3.24 0.33
N LEU A 23 -9.50 -3.18 -0.73
CA LEU A 23 -8.48 -4.21 -1.01
C LEU A 23 -7.39 -4.25 0.07
N LEU A 24 -6.96 -3.09 0.58
CA LEU A 24 -5.96 -3.04 1.65
C LEU A 24 -6.49 -3.66 2.95
N LYS A 25 -7.74 -3.42 3.31
CA LYS A 25 -8.37 -3.99 4.52
C LYS A 25 -8.37 -5.52 4.49
N ASP A 26 -8.63 -6.12 3.34
CA ASP A 26 -8.62 -7.58 3.17
C ASP A 26 -7.20 -8.18 3.17
N MET A 27 -6.16 -7.35 2.97
CA MET A 27 -4.75 -7.75 3.01
C MET A 27 -4.09 -7.56 4.39
N MET A 28 -4.73 -6.81 5.28
CA MET A 28 -4.21 -6.63 6.65
C MET A 28 -4.29 -7.95 7.41
N ASP A 29 -3.21 -8.30 8.12
CA ASP A 29 -3.21 -9.48 8.98
C ASP A 29 -4.25 -9.28 10.10
N THR A 30 -5.36 -10.00 10.00
CA THR A 30 -6.50 -9.90 10.93
C THR A 30 -6.19 -10.35 12.35
N ARG A 31 -5.03 -10.98 12.56
CA ARG A 31 -4.52 -11.34 13.89
C ARG A 31 -3.85 -10.16 14.58
N LEU A 32 -3.53 -9.09 13.85
CA LEU A 32 -3.02 -7.85 14.42
C LEU A 32 -4.17 -7.10 15.11
N PRO A 33 -3.91 -6.47 16.27
CA PRO A 33 -4.91 -5.61 16.89
C PRO A 33 -5.24 -4.44 15.96
N PRO A 34 -6.49 -3.93 16.01
CA PRO A 34 -6.87 -2.75 15.25
C PRO A 34 -5.92 -1.59 15.55
N ALA A 35 -5.57 -0.82 14.52
CA ALA A 35 -4.85 0.43 14.68
C ALA A 35 -5.60 1.30 15.70
N ARG A 36 -4.88 1.84 16.69
CA ARG A 36 -5.50 2.45 17.88
C ARG A 36 -6.06 3.84 17.59
N LYS A 37 -5.66 4.45 16.47
CA LYS A 37 -5.98 5.83 16.07
C LYS A 37 -6.17 5.92 14.55
N GLN A 38 -7.04 6.83 14.09
CA GLN A 38 -7.24 7.13 12.67
C GLN A 38 -5.94 7.51 11.96
N VAL A 39 -5.04 8.21 12.65
CA VAL A 39 -3.70 8.57 12.15
C VAL A 39 -2.84 7.33 11.85
N GLU A 40 -2.95 6.27 12.65
CA GLU A 40 -2.22 5.02 12.39
C GLU A 40 -2.81 4.28 11.17
N GLU A 41 -4.12 4.36 10.95
CA GLU A 41 -4.78 3.76 9.79
C GLU A 41 -4.39 4.47 8.48
N GLU A 42 -4.39 5.80 8.47
CA GLU A 42 -3.94 6.59 7.32
C GLU A 42 -2.47 6.32 6.97
N LEU A 43 -1.61 6.21 8.00
CA LEU A 43 -0.20 5.87 7.81
C LEU A 43 -0.05 4.48 7.19
N VAL A 44 -0.80 3.48 7.66
CA VAL A 44 -0.79 2.12 7.10
C VAL A 44 -1.24 2.11 5.64
N VAL A 45 -2.31 2.84 5.31
CA VAL A 45 -2.80 2.96 3.93
C VAL A 45 -1.75 3.59 3.02
N LEU A 46 -1.10 4.65 3.49
CA LEU A 46 -0.05 5.34 2.75
C LEU A 46 1.18 4.45 2.52
N MET A 47 1.65 3.76 3.57
CA MET A 47 2.79 2.84 3.47
C MET A 47 2.49 1.69 2.52
N ALA A 48 1.27 1.15 2.54
CA ALA A 48 0.86 0.09 1.63
C ALA A 48 0.79 0.58 0.18
N LYS A 49 0.28 1.80 -0.06
CA LYS A 49 0.28 2.43 -1.38
C LYS A 49 1.71 2.64 -1.90
N LEU A 50 2.59 3.17 -1.07
CA LEU A 50 3.99 3.40 -1.43
C LEU A 50 4.72 2.09 -1.73
N ALA A 51 4.50 1.04 -0.93
CA ALA A 51 5.05 -0.29 -1.17
C ALA A 51 4.55 -0.87 -2.50
N PHE A 52 3.26 -0.67 -2.81
CA PHE A 52 2.66 -1.11 -4.07
C PHE A 52 3.31 -0.44 -5.27
N ASP A 53 3.46 0.88 -5.22
CA ASP A 53 4.12 1.66 -6.27
C ASP A 53 5.58 1.20 -6.49
N CYS A 54 6.30 0.85 -5.40
CA CYS A 54 7.67 0.33 -5.49
C CYS A 54 7.80 -1.01 -6.22
N VAL A 55 6.79 -1.88 -6.15
CA VAL A 55 6.84 -3.25 -6.71
C VAL A 55 6.13 -3.39 -8.06
N GLN A 56 5.67 -2.28 -8.66
CA GLN A 56 4.97 -2.33 -9.94
C GLN A 56 5.78 -3.05 -11.03
N ALA A 57 5.10 -3.89 -11.81
CA ALA A 57 5.72 -4.62 -12.91
C ALA A 57 6.33 -3.65 -13.95
N ASN A 58 5.64 -2.53 -14.22
CA ASN A 58 6.16 -1.47 -15.09
C ASN A 58 7.18 -0.60 -14.34
N PRO A 59 8.46 -0.57 -14.75
CA PRO A 59 9.48 0.22 -14.08
C PRO A 59 9.25 1.74 -14.15
N GLN A 60 8.50 2.24 -15.15
CA GLN A 60 8.22 3.68 -15.31
C GLN A 60 7.22 4.23 -14.29
N LEU A 61 6.44 3.34 -13.68
CA LEU A 61 5.46 3.70 -12.65
C LEU A 61 6.03 3.59 -11.23
N ARG A 62 7.26 3.06 -11.08
CA ARG A 62 7.92 2.98 -9.79
C ARG A 62 8.44 4.35 -9.35
N PRO A 63 8.30 4.71 -8.08
CA PRO A 63 8.87 5.95 -7.56
C PRO A 63 10.39 5.84 -7.49
N THR A 64 11.05 6.98 -7.59
CA THR A 64 12.46 7.13 -7.27
C THR A 64 12.68 7.03 -5.76
N MET A 65 13.87 6.60 -5.33
CA MET A 65 14.23 6.60 -3.91
C MET A 65 14.12 7.98 -3.25
N GLN A 66 14.32 9.06 -4.02
CA GLN A 66 14.11 10.42 -3.51
C GLN A 66 12.64 10.69 -3.18
N GLN A 67 11.71 10.28 -4.05
CA GLN A 67 10.27 10.40 -3.80
C GLN A 67 9.83 9.53 -2.61
N VAL A 68 10.37 8.31 -2.49
CA VAL A 68 10.13 7.42 -1.35
C VAL A 68 10.60 8.08 -0.05
N ALA A 69 11.85 8.57 -0.02
CA ALA A 69 12.42 9.21 1.16
C ALA A 69 11.62 10.46 1.57
N TYR A 70 11.20 11.29 0.61
CA TYR A 70 10.38 12.47 0.86
C TYR A 70 9.00 12.13 1.47
N GLN A 71 8.32 11.11 0.93
CA GLN A 71 7.02 10.67 1.47
C GLN A 71 7.16 10.11 2.88
N LEU A 72 8.21 9.34 3.16
CA LEU A 72 8.48 8.80 4.49
C LEU A 72 8.83 9.91 5.49
N SER A 73 9.64 10.90 5.09
CA SER A 73 10.06 12.00 5.96
C SER A 73 8.93 12.94 6.33
N ASN A 74 8.03 13.26 5.39
CA ASN A 74 6.90 14.16 5.66
C ASN A 74 5.89 13.55 6.64
N GLN A 75 5.83 12.22 6.74
CA GLN A 75 4.86 11.50 7.58
C GLN A 75 5.39 11.19 8.97
N MET A 76 6.72 11.12 9.14
CA MET A 76 7.37 11.00 10.45
C MET A 76 7.51 12.34 11.18
N ALA A 77 7.24 13.46 10.51
CA ALA A 77 7.36 14.81 11.05
C ALA A 77 6.03 15.43 11.53
N ALA A 78 4.92 14.70 11.41
CA ALA A 78 3.60 15.07 11.91
C ALA A 78 3.24 14.25 13.16
#